data_AF-A0A372QES5-F1
#
_entry.id   AF-A0A372QES5-F1
#
_cell.length_a   1.000
_cell.length_b   1.000
_cell.length_c   1.000
_cell.angle_alpha   90.00
_cell.angle_beta   90.00
_cell.angle_gamma   90.00
#
_symmetry.space_group_name_H-M   'P 1'
#
loop_
_entity.id
_entity.type
_entity.pdbx_description
1 polymer ?
#
loop_
_entity_poly.entity_id
_entity_poly.type
_entity_poly.pdbx_seq_one_letter_code
_entity_poly.pdbx_strand_id
1 'polypeptide(L)'
;MPDKIFEWHGFLQNLTSDFDMLFSDQLLEALELLSNEEFETLFDNLELGIKNALESFQKWFSQWLHLPLAICQLGGNNAQLFASSFYHVILEKPWISPPSELEL
;
A
#
# COMPACT_ATOMS: atom_id res chain seq x y z
N MET A 1 13.94 -6.93 5.12
CA MET A 1 13.01 -6.81 3.96
C MET A 1 11.59 -6.47 4.42
N PRO A 2 11.01 -7.10 5.46
CA PRO A 2 9.76 -6.64 6.07
C PRO A 2 9.78 -5.17 6.47
N ASP A 3 10.93 -4.70 6.98
CA ASP A 3 11.13 -3.30 7.40
C ASP A 3 10.89 -2.29 6.27
N LYS A 4 11.28 -2.63 5.04
CA LYS A 4 11.06 -1.76 3.87
C LYS A 4 9.62 -1.78 3.38
N ILE A 5 8.95 -2.93 3.49
CA ILE A 5 7.52 -3.03 3.18
C ILE A 5 6.71 -2.19 4.18
N PHE A 6 7.05 -2.27 5.47
CA PHE A 6 6.44 -1.46 6.52
C PHE A 6 6.69 0.05 6.31
N GLU A 7 7.93 0.43 6.00
CA GLU A 7 8.30 1.81 5.68
C GLU A 7 7.51 2.35 4.48
N TRP A 8 7.39 1.58 3.39
CA TRP A 8 6.66 2.00 2.20
C TRP A 8 5.15 2.05 2.42
N HIS A 9 4.59 1.10 3.17
CA HIS A 9 3.18 1.10 3.52
C HIS A 9 2.81 2.33 4.35
N GLY A 10 3.58 2.61 5.41
CA GLY A 10 3.39 3.79 6.25
C GLY A 10 3.57 5.10 5.48
N PHE A 11 4.57 5.16 4.58
CA PHE A 11 4.75 6.31 3.69
C PHE A 11 3.52 6.56 2.80
N LEU A 12 2.99 5.52 2.16
CA LEU A 12 1.80 5.63 1.30
C LEU A 12 0.54 5.99 2.10
N GLN A 13 0.41 5.48 3.33
CA GLN A 13 -0.68 5.86 4.24
C GLN A 13 -0.62 7.34 4.64
N ASN A 14 0.59 7.83 4.97
CA ASN A 14 0.80 9.24 5.28
C ASN A 14 0.49 10.12 4.06
N LEU A 15 0.91 9.71 2.86
CA LEU A 15 0.54 10.40 1.62
C LEU A 15 -0.98 10.47 1.44
N THR A 16 -1.73 9.39 1.67
CA THR A 16 -3.21 9.47 1.55
C THR A 16 -3.86 10.45 2.53
N SER A 17 -3.18 10.83 3.61
CA SER A 17 -3.75 11.71 4.65
C SER A 17 -3.29 13.15 4.51
N ASP A 18 -2.03 13.37 4.09
CA ASP A 18 -1.34 14.67 4.19
C ASP A 18 -0.61 15.05 2.87
N PHE A 19 -1.07 14.57 1.71
CA PHE A 19 -0.36 14.84 0.45
C PHE A 19 -0.27 16.33 0.10
N ASP A 20 -1.27 17.12 0.45
CA ASP A 20 -1.30 18.56 0.22
C ASP A 20 -0.19 19.28 0.98
N MET A 21 0.09 18.85 2.22
CA MET A 21 1.22 19.33 3.00
C MET A 21 2.56 18.83 2.45
N LEU A 22 2.63 17.57 2.00
CA LEU A 22 3.87 16.97 1.48
C LEU A 22 4.28 17.54 0.12
N PHE A 23 3.31 17.95 -0.70
CA PHE A 23 3.53 18.56 -2.01
C PHE A 23 3.25 20.08 -2.00
N SER A 24 3.32 20.74 -0.84
CA SER A 24 2.92 22.15 -0.69
C SER A 24 3.60 23.06 -1.70
N ASP A 25 4.90 22.88 -1.90
CA ASP A 25 5.70 23.71 -2.80
C ASP A 25 5.30 23.50 -4.27
N GLN A 26 5.07 22.23 -4.66
CA GLN A 26 4.64 21.89 -6.02
C GLN A 26 3.21 22.33 -6.31
N LEU A 27 2.32 22.26 -5.31
CA LEU A 27 0.94 22.72 -5.45
C LEU A 27 0.86 24.24 -5.53
N LEU A 28 1.71 24.97 -4.79
CA LEU A 28 1.84 26.42 -4.92
C LEU A 28 2.37 26.81 -6.30
N GLU A 29 3.39 26.13 -6.80
CA GLU A 29 3.90 26.35 -8.17
C GLU A 29 2.82 26.06 -9.22
N ALA A 30 2.06 24.98 -9.06
CA ALA A 30 0.96 24.64 -9.97
C ALA A 30 -0.17 25.69 -9.93
N LEU A 31 -0.50 26.25 -8.77
CA LEU A 31 -1.47 27.34 -8.63
C LEU A 31 -1.07 28.61 -9.39
N GLU A 32 0.23 28.90 -9.49
CA GLU A 32 0.72 30.07 -10.24
C GLU A 32 0.73 29.84 -11.76
N LEU A 33 0.82 28.59 -12.21
CA LEU A 33 0.98 28.22 -13.61
C LEU A 33 -0.31 27.79 -14.31
N LEU A 34 -1.28 27.26 -13.57
CA LEU A 34 -2.51 26.65 -14.11
C LEU A 34 -3.72 27.54 -13.89
N SER A 35 -4.75 27.36 -14.74
CA SER A 35 -6.08 27.87 -14.42
C SER A 35 -6.68 27.11 -13.24
N ASN A 36 -7.70 27.70 -12.59
CA ASN A 36 -8.37 27.06 -11.46
C ASN A 36 -8.94 25.67 -11.80
N GLU A 37 -9.49 25.50 -13.01
CA GLU A 37 -10.07 24.23 -13.46
C GLU A 37 -9.00 23.16 -13.69
N GLU A 38 -7.86 23.56 -14.28
CA GLU A 38 -6.70 22.67 -14.47
C GLU A 38 -6.07 22.27 -13.14
N PHE A 39 -5.97 23.21 -12.21
CA PHE A 39 -5.46 22.95 -10.87
C PHE A 39 -6.36 22.00 -10.09
N GLU A 40 -7.68 22.24 -10.08
CA GLU A 40 -8.66 21.37 -9.41
C GLU A 40 -8.58 19.94 -9.98
N THR A 41 -8.53 19.82 -11.32
CA THR A 41 -8.35 18.53 -11.99
C THR A 41 -7.04 17.84 -11.60
N LEU A 42 -5.94 18.59 -11.50
CA LEU A 42 -4.63 18.05 -11.09
C LEU A 42 -4.67 17.57 -9.63
N PHE A 43 -5.27 18.35 -8.74
CA PHE A 43 -5.38 18.04 -7.32
C PHE A 43 -6.20 16.75 -7.09
N ASP A 44 -7.37 16.64 -7.72
CA ASP A 44 -8.23 15.46 -7.64
C ASP A 44 -7.54 14.21 -8.20
N ASN A 45 -6.86 14.35 -9.34
CA ASN A 45 -6.12 13.24 -9.94
C ASN A 45 -4.94 12.80 -9.08
N LEU A 46 -4.27 13.72 -8.40
CA LEU A 46 -3.17 13.41 -7.48
C LEU A 46 -3.69 12.60 -6.27
N GLU A 47 -4.78 13.06 -5.64
CA GLU A 47 -5.41 12.36 -4.52
C GLU A 47 -5.83 10.93 -4.93
N LEU A 48 -6.50 10.80 -6.08
CA LEU A 48 -6.92 9.52 -6.62
C LEU A 48 -5.72 8.61 -6.95
N GLY A 49 -4.68 9.17 -7.55
CA GLY A 49 -3.44 8.45 -7.88
C GLY A 49 -2.76 7.87 -6.65
N ILE A 50 -2.69 8.63 -5.56
CA ILE A 50 -2.11 8.20 -4.29
C ILE A 50 -2.94 7.06 -3.66
N LYS A 51 -4.27 7.19 -3.64
CA LYS A 51 -5.17 6.11 -3.17
C LYS A 51 -4.96 4.82 -3.98
N ASN A 52 -4.92 4.94 -5.31
CA ASN A 52 -4.69 3.80 -6.20
C ASN A 52 -3.31 3.15 -6.00
N ALA A 53 -2.27 3.94 -5.71
CA ALA A 53 -0.93 3.43 -5.41
C ALA A 53 -0.92 2.62 -4.10
N LEU A 54 -1.57 3.12 -3.04
CA LEU A 54 -1.71 2.40 -1.78
C LEU A 54 -2.47 1.08 -1.95
N GLU A 55 -3.60 1.09 -2.67
CA GLU A 55 -4.35 -0.13 -2.96
C GLU A 55 -3.54 -1.15 -3.77
N SER A 56 -2.82 -0.68 -4.79
CA SER A 56 -1.99 -1.54 -5.64
C SER A 56 -0.84 -2.14 -4.86
N PHE A 57 -0.21 -1.36 -3.97
CA PHE A 57 0.82 -1.86 -3.05
C PHE A 57 0.28 -2.94 -2.12
N GLN A 58 -0.90 -2.74 -1.52
CA GLN A 58 -1.54 -3.73 -0.64
C GLN A 58 -1.88 -5.03 -1.39
N LYS A 59 -2.37 -4.93 -2.64
CA LYS A 59 -2.62 -6.09 -3.51
C LYS A 59 -1.33 -6.83 -3.85
N TRP A 60 -0.29 -6.11 -4.27
CA TRP A 60 1.02 -6.68 -4.56
C TRP A 60 1.61 -7.38 -3.33
N PHE A 61 1.52 -6.75 -2.15
CA PHE A 61 2.04 -7.32 -0.92
C PHE A 61 1.32 -8.62 -0.54
N SER A 62 0.00 -8.68 -0.70
CA SER A 62 -0.76 -9.93 -0.51
C SER A 62 -0.22 -11.04 -1.42
N GLN A 63 -0.02 -10.76 -2.71
CA GLN A 63 0.55 -11.70 -3.68
C GLN A 63 1.99 -12.11 -3.32
N TRP A 64 2.80 -11.14 -2.90
CA TRP A 64 4.16 -11.38 -2.47
C TRP A 64 4.20 -12.31 -1.26
N LEU A 65 3.30 -12.15 -0.28
CA LEU A 65 3.22 -13.01 0.90
C LEU A 65 3.04 -14.49 0.55
N HIS A 66 2.24 -14.81 -0.47
CA HIS A 66 2.04 -16.19 -0.91
C HIS A 66 3.34 -16.85 -1.41
N LEU A 67 4.24 -16.09 -2.05
CA LEU A 67 5.44 -16.66 -2.67
C LEU A 67 6.42 -17.29 -1.66
N PRO A 68 6.88 -16.59 -0.60
CA PRO A 68 7.75 -17.15 0.43
C PRO A 68 7.05 -18.25 1.23
N LEU A 69 5.74 -18.19 1.41
CA LEU A 69 4.99 -19.22 2.12
C LEU A 69 4.98 -20.53 1.34
N ALA A 70 4.66 -20.47 0.05
CA ALA A 70 4.58 -21.65 -0.81
C ALA A 70 5.96 -22.22 -1.19
N ILE A 71 6.94 -21.35 -1.48
CA ILE A 71 8.26 -21.78 -1.95
C ILE A 71 9.19 -22.12 -0.78
N CYS A 72 9.18 -21.33 0.29
CA CYS A 72 10.10 -21.51 1.42
C CYS A 72 9.48 -22.32 2.58
N GLN A 73 8.22 -22.76 2.45
CA GLN A 73 7.47 -23.48 3.50
C GLN A 73 7.51 -22.74 4.86
N LEU A 74 7.53 -21.41 4.83
CA LEU A 74 7.57 -20.60 6.04
C LEU A 74 6.33 -20.88 6.90
N GLY A 75 6.56 -21.26 8.16
CA GLY A 75 5.49 -21.65 9.08
C GLY A 75 5.16 -23.15 9.07
N GLY A 76 5.64 -23.94 8.11
CA GLY A 76 5.39 -25.39 8.04
C GLY A 76 3.90 -25.73 8.14
N ASN A 77 3.53 -26.58 9.09
CA ASN A 77 2.12 -26.94 9.36
C ASN A 77 1.24 -25.76 9.78
N ASN A 78 1.86 -24.62 10.16
CA ASN A 78 1.18 -23.39 10.57
C ASN A 78 1.32 -22.28 9.52
N ALA A 79 1.64 -22.60 8.26
CA ALA A 79 1.87 -21.61 7.21
C ALA A 79 0.71 -20.60 7.10
N GLN A 80 -0.55 -21.05 7.14
CA GLN A 80 -1.73 -20.16 7.15
C GLN A 80 -1.74 -19.16 8.32
N LEU A 81 -1.44 -19.63 9.54
CA LEU A 81 -1.41 -18.79 10.74
C LEU A 81 -0.26 -17.79 10.71
N PHE A 82 0.92 -18.22 10.25
CA PHE A 82 2.06 -17.35 10.06
C PHE A 82 1.75 -16.25 9.05
N ALA A 83 1.20 -16.63 7.91
CA ALA A 83 0.81 -15.72 6.83
C ALA A 83 -0.20 -14.67 7.27
N SER A 84 -1.24 -15.12 7.97
CA SER A 84 -2.29 -14.24 8.50
C SER A 84 -1.74 -13.28 9.56
N SER A 85 -0.85 -13.77 10.43
CA SER A 85 -0.22 -12.93 11.45
C SER A 85 0.71 -11.88 10.82
N PHE A 86 1.50 -12.27 9.83
CA PHE A 86 2.41 -11.35 9.14
C PHE A 86 1.64 -10.30 8.33
N TYR A 87 0.59 -10.71 7.61
CA TYR A 87 -0.33 -9.79 6.92
C TYR A 87 -0.93 -8.78 7.89
N HIS A 88 -1.39 -9.24 9.05
CA HIS A 88 -1.99 -8.38 10.07
C HIS A 88 -1.00 -7.37 10.65
N VAL A 89 0.23 -7.80 10.95
CA VAL A 89 1.27 -6.91 11.50
C VAL A 89 1.68 -5.83 10.49
N ILE A 90 1.76 -6.17 9.19
CA ILE A 90 2.25 -5.23 8.18
C ILE A 90 1.16 -4.31 7.66
N LEU A 91 -0.06 -4.81 7.44
CA LEU A 91 -1.15 -4.02 6.87
C LEU A 91 -2.16 -3.50 7.90
N GLU A 92 -2.00 -3.86 9.17
CA GLU A 92 -2.90 -3.52 10.28
C GLU A 92 -4.36 -3.95 10.03
N LYS A 93 -4.56 -4.98 9.19
CA LYS A 93 -5.87 -5.46 8.74
C LYS A 93 -5.97 -6.98 8.83
N PRO A 94 -7.14 -7.54 9.12
CA PRO A 94 -7.35 -8.98 9.03
C PRO A 94 -7.29 -9.41 7.56
N TRP A 95 -6.71 -10.59 7.31
CA TRP A 95 -6.76 -11.17 5.97
C TRP A 95 -8.13 -11.81 5.75
N ILE A 96 -8.91 -11.27 4.80
CA ILE A 96 -10.32 -11.66 4.60
C ILE A 96 -10.47 -13.11 4.14
N SER A 97 -9.52 -13.63 3.36
CA SER A 97 -9.45 -15.04 2.98
C SER A 97 -8.01 -15.53 3.13
N PRO A 98 -7.69 -16.35 4.15
CA PRO A 98 -6.39 -16.99 4.22
C PRO A 98 -6.18 -17.84 2.96
N PRO A 99 -4.93 -17.97 2.47
CA PRO A 99 -4.63 -18.85 1.35
C PRO A 99 -5.08 -20.26 1.64
N SER A 100 -5.69 -20.88 0.65
CA SER A 100 -5.99 -22.31 0.67
C SER A 100 -4.69 -23.14 0.73
N GLU A 101 -4.78 -24.40 1.18
CA GLU A 101 -3.62 -25.31 1.18
C GLU A 101 -3.02 -25.54 -0.23
N LEU A 102 -3.76 -25.24 -1.30
CA LEU A 102 -3.28 -25.30 -2.68
C LEU A 102 -2.47 -24.06 -3.10
N GLU A 103 -2.61 -22.97 -2.36
CA GLU A 103 -1.90 -21.68 -2.55
C GLU A 103 -0.69 -21.54 -1.60
N LEU A 104 -0.42 -22.58 -0.81
CA LEU A 104 0.70 -22.75 0.13
C LEU A 104 1.54 -23.98 -0.25
#